data_AF-A0A7C6K227-F1
#
_entry.id   AF-A0A7C6K227-F1
#
_cell.length_a   1.000
_cell.length_b   1.000
_cell.length_c   1.000
_cell.angle_alpha   90.00
_cell.angle_beta   90.00
_cell.angle_gamma   90.00
#
_symmetry.space_group_name_H-M   'P 1'
#
loop_
_entity.id
_entity.type
_entity.pdbx_description
1 polymer ?
#
loop_
_entity_poly.entity_id
_entity_poly.type
_entity_poly.pdbx_seq_one_letter_code
_entity_poly.pdbx_strand_id
1 'polypeptide(L)'
;MLQSNFEKIQVLKRKLDDPAYQEKLFKSKFNKKMAQTSVFTLENIYYIIDEYLISYKVERKKQEQLLLLFGLLQGIFAGIDALYSLGRSLGLNKILIGLNQNKVLKEIKRIRNDVVGHPTYRYYDNNTIGFCILDFEKMTESTIFYSIYTDDSDDVERKTVDMIEVINSYLKESITNLQSTSRFLDLKLKIDTVNLLDLAIALFNNYSNEVKDKISLGKIKENYQKLMEIDNENDRILWRISNIEYMFSLEENDYVKNLIFLEIKKLYESLYELERQVNSQARKQSLVFDGNPELNRLKRDLRKHKDKNYNLYNDYTHPLYLKFLKSLIKKLKKEKKYYNLSLWLEKIVSENDQVLLYAFGSYLKYN
;
A
#
# COMPACT_ATOMS: atom_id res chain seq x y z
N MET A 1 4.34 -21.14 9.63
CA MET A 1 4.60 -19.84 8.94
C MET A 1 5.91 -19.24 9.41
N LEU A 2 6.08 -18.97 10.70
CA LEU A 2 7.29 -18.38 11.29
C LEU A 2 8.60 -19.08 10.90
N GLN A 3 8.64 -20.42 10.91
CA GLN A 3 9.80 -21.19 10.43
C GLN A 3 10.19 -20.84 8.98
N SER A 4 9.20 -20.70 8.09
CA SER A 4 9.44 -20.30 6.69
C SER A 4 10.01 -18.89 6.61
N ASN A 5 9.54 -17.96 7.46
CA ASN A 5 10.13 -16.62 7.56
C ASN A 5 11.62 -16.67 7.93
N PHE A 6 12.01 -17.48 8.92
CA PHE A 6 13.42 -17.68 9.29
C PHE A 6 14.24 -18.24 8.13
N GLU A 7 13.74 -19.27 7.44
CA GLU A 7 14.42 -19.85 6.28
C GLU A 7 14.68 -18.83 5.18
N LYS A 8 13.67 -18.00 4.84
CA LYS A 8 13.80 -16.94 3.83
C LYS A 8 14.80 -15.86 4.26
N ILE A 9 14.87 -15.53 5.56
CA ILE A 9 15.90 -14.64 6.11
C ILE A 9 17.29 -15.23 5.92
N GLN A 10 17.51 -16.51 6.23
CA GLN A 10 18.84 -17.13 6.07
C GLN A 10 19.26 -17.20 4.59
N VAL A 11 18.31 -17.41 3.67
CA VAL A 11 18.59 -17.32 2.23
C VAL A 11 19.03 -15.90 1.86
N LEU A 12 18.31 -14.88 2.31
CA LEU A 12 18.64 -13.49 2.01
C LEU A 12 19.97 -13.04 2.63
N LYS A 13 20.27 -13.42 3.88
CA LYS A 13 21.56 -13.13 4.52
C LYS A 13 22.72 -13.67 3.68
N ARG A 14 22.65 -14.95 3.30
CA ARG A 14 23.67 -15.58 2.44
C ARG A 14 23.86 -14.82 1.13
N LYS A 15 22.76 -14.42 0.47
CA LYS A 15 22.83 -13.60 -0.76
C LYS A 15 23.42 -12.21 -0.51
N LEU A 16 23.09 -11.54 0.59
CA LEU A 16 23.59 -10.20 0.90
C LEU A 16 25.08 -10.18 1.27
N ASP A 17 25.58 -11.30 1.80
CA ASP A 17 26.98 -11.45 2.22
C ASP A 17 27.87 -11.99 1.09
N ASP A 18 27.30 -12.65 0.07
CA ASP A 18 28.01 -13.16 -1.10
C ASP A 18 28.73 -12.03 -1.88
N PRO A 19 30.07 -12.09 -2.05
CA PRO A 19 30.84 -11.13 -2.84
C PRO A 19 30.29 -10.84 -4.23
N ALA A 20 29.73 -11.83 -4.94
CA ALA A 20 29.15 -11.66 -6.27
C ALA A 20 27.95 -10.69 -6.28
N TYR A 21 27.24 -10.59 -5.15
CA TYR A 21 26.10 -9.70 -4.93
C TYR A 21 26.55 -8.29 -4.52
N GLN A 22 27.81 -8.09 -4.10
CA GLN A 22 28.26 -6.85 -3.44
C GLN A 22 28.50 -5.67 -4.38
N GLU A 23 29.02 -5.91 -5.60
CA GLU A 23 29.36 -4.83 -6.54
C GLU A 23 28.26 -4.54 -7.57
N LYS A 24 27.44 -5.55 -7.92
CA LYS A 24 26.44 -5.43 -9.00
C LYS A 24 25.04 -5.02 -8.54
N LEU A 25 24.68 -5.25 -7.27
CA LEU A 25 23.27 -5.16 -6.85
C LEU A 25 22.87 -3.83 -6.21
N PHE A 26 23.80 -3.22 -5.47
CA PHE A 26 23.51 -2.03 -4.69
C PHE A 26 24.12 -0.79 -5.32
N LYS A 27 23.34 0.29 -5.35
CA LYS A 27 23.80 1.60 -5.85
C LYS A 27 24.91 2.21 -4.99
N SER A 28 25.01 1.81 -3.72
CA SER A 28 26.00 2.33 -2.79
C SER A 28 26.24 1.36 -1.63
N LYS A 29 27.37 1.54 -0.92
CA LYS A 29 27.65 0.85 0.35
C LYS A 29 26.57 1.13 1.41
N PHE A 30 25.99 2.33 1.41
CA PHE A 30 24.89 2.69 2.30
C PHE A 30 23.64 1.85 2.04
N ASN A 31 23.24 1.71 0.76
CA ASN A 31 22.12 0.85 0.37
C ASN A 31 22.35 -0.61 0.80
N LYS A 32 23.55 -1.14 0.62
CA LYS A 32 23.90 -2.49 1.08
C LYS A 32 23.70 -2.63 2.60
N LYS A 33 24.29 -1.71 3.38
CA LYS A 33 24.20 -1.78 4.84
C LYS A 33 22.75 -1.67 5.31
N MET A 34 21.96 -0.82 4.67
CA MET A 34 20.53 -0.70 4.91
C MET A 34 19.79 -2.03 4.67
N ALA A 35 20.11 -2.76 3.58
CA ALA A 35 19.53 -4.08 3.32
C ALA A 35 19.90 -5.09 4.42
N GLN A 36 21.18 -5.18 4.78
CA GLN A 36 21.68 -6.08 5.82
C GLN A 36 21.04 -5.79 7.18
N THR A 37 20.99 -4.52 7.59
CA THR A 37 20.34 -4.09 8.83
C THR A 37 18.84 -4.40 8.81
N SER A 38 18.17 -4.23 7.66
CA SER A 38 16.75 -4.57 7.52
C SER A 38 16.51 -6.07 7.74
N VAL A 39 17.30 -6.94 7.10
CA VAL A 39 17.20 -8.40 7.26
C VAL A 39 17.52 -8.83 8.69
N PHE A 40 18.53 -8.24 9.32
CA PHE A 40 18.84 -8.50 10.73
C PHE A 40 17.69 -8.08 11.67
N THR A 41 17.09 -6.92 11.41
CA THR A 41 15.95 -6.42 12.20
C THR A 41 14.75 -7.36 12.07
N LEU A 42 14.45 -7.83 10.86
CA LEU A 42 13.35 -8.78 10.62
C LEU A 42 13.54 -10.10 11.38
N GLU A 43 14.77 -10.63 11.42
CA GLU A 43 15.08 -11.82 12.20
C GLU A 43 14.80 -11.61 13.70
N ASN A 44 15.28 -10.50 14.27
CA ASN A 44 15.03 -10.18 15.67
C ASN A 44 13.53 -10.08 15.99
N ILE A 45 12.75 -9.54 15.06
CA ILE A 45 11.29 -9.43 15.21
C ILE A 45 10.63 -10.80 15.15
N TYR A 46 11.14 -11.72 14.35
CA TYR A 46 10.63 -13.09 14.34
C TYR A 46 10.90 -13.81 15.66
N TYR A 47 12.04 -13.56 16.32
CA TYR A 47 12.25 -14.05 17.69
C TYR A 47 11.29 -13.41 18.69
N ILE A 48 10.99 -12.11 18.58
CA ILE A 48 9.97 -11.46 19.41
C ILE A 48 8.58 -12.09 19.20
N ILE A 49 8.21 -12.37 17.95
CA ILE A 49 6.94 -13.03 17.61
C ILE A 49 6.92 -14.45 18.15
N ASP A 50 8.01 -15.21 18.03
CA ASP A 50 8.11 -16.58 18.55
C ASP A 50 7.89 -16.60 20.06
N GLU A 51 8.62 -15.75 20.78
CA GLU A 51 8.49 -15.61 22.23
C GLU A 51 7.06 -15.18 22.61
N TYR A 52 6.49 -14.22 21.89
CA TYR A 52 5.09 -13.83 22.11
C TYR A 52 4.14 -15.02 21.95
N LEU A 53 4.28 -15.81 20.87
CA LEU A 53 3.42 -16.97 20.57
C LEU A 53 3.51 -18.10 21.60
N ILE A 54 4.60 -18.15 22.36
CA ILE A 54 4.75 -19.04 23.53
C ILE A 54 4.13 -18.37 24.75
N SER A 55 4.51 -17.12 25.00
CA SER A 55 4.20 -16.35 26.19
C SER A 55 2.72 -16.00 26.36
N TYR A 56 1.97 -15.75 25.28
CA TYR A 56 0.56 -15.31 25.35
C TYR A 56 -0.42 -16.39 25.82
N LYS A 57 0.04 -17.65 25.90
CA LYS A 57 -0.77 -18.79 26.36
C LYS A 57 -0.79 -18.95 27.88
N VAL A 58 0.01 -18.16 28.59
CA VAL A 58 0.16 -18.22 30.04
C VAL A 58 -0.51 -16.99 30.64
N GLU A 59 -1.40 -17.21 31.61
CA GLU A 59 -2.02 -16.13 32.37
C GLU A 59 -0.96 -15.33 33.14
N ARG A 60 -1.05 -14.00 33.05
CA ARG A 60 -0.04 -13.08 33.56
C ARG A 60 -0.68 -11.94 34.33
N LYS A 61 0.14 -11.26 35.12
CA LYS A 61 -0.29 -9.98 35.70
C LYS A 61 -0.55 -8.98 34.58
N LYS A 62 -1.54 -8.11 34.78
CA LYS A 62 -1.95 -7.08 33.82
C LYS A 62 -0.77 -6.26 33.27
N GLN A 63 0.19 -5.89 34.12
CA GLN A 63 1.37 -5.11 33.72
C GLN A 63 2.29 -5.91 32.78
N GLU A 64 2.45 -7.20 33.01
CA GLU A 64 3.28 -8.09 32.18
C GLU A 64 2.60 -8.35 30.83
N GLN A 65 1.27 -8.53 30.81
CA GLN A 65 0.48 -8.63 29.58
C GLN A 65 0.67 -7.38 28.71
N LEU A 66 0.60 -6.18 29.32
CA LEU A 66 0.82 -4.92 28.61
C LEU A 66 2.23 -4.84 28.04
N LEU A 67 3.26 -5.14 28.84
CA LEU A 67 4.65 -5.13 28.35
C LEU A 67 4.84 -6.08 27.16
N LEU A 68 4.26 -7.28 27.24
CA LEU A 68 4.32 -8.28 26.17
C LEU A 68 3.63 -7.76 24.89
N LEU A 69 2.43 -7.20 25.03
CA LEU A 69 1.63 -6.67 23.92
C LEU A 69 2.30 -5.46 23.25
N PHE A 70 2.80 -4.50 24.03
CA PHE A 70 3.52 -3.34 23.51
C PHE A 70 4.86 -3.73 22.89
N GLY A 71 5.56 -4.71 23.45
CA GLY A 71 6.76 -5.30 22.86
C GLY A 71 6.49 -5.91 21.49
N LEU A 72 5.40 -6.69 21.36
CA LEU A 72 4.95 -7.24 20.09
C LEU A 72 4.60 -6.13 19.08
N LEU A 73 3.77 -5.16 19.47
CA LEU A 73 3.39 -4.04 18.59
C LEU A 73 4.61 -3.30 18.06
N GLN A 74 5.55 -2.95 18.96
CA GLN A 74 6.78 -2.28 18.58
C GLN A 74 7.63 -3.13 17.64
N GLY A 75 7.72 -4.45 17.88
CA GLY A 75 8.36 -5.40 16.98
C GLY A 75 7.73 -5.40 15.59
N ILE A 76 6.41 -5.48 15.50
CA ILE A 76 5.68 -5.47 14.22
C ILE A 76 5.86 -4.13 13.48
N PHE A 77 5.81 -2.99 14.19
CA PHE A 77 6.06 -1.68 13.59
C PHE A 77 7.47 -1.57 13.00
N ALA A 78 8.48 -2.02 13.75
CA ALA A 78 9.86 -2.07 13.26
C ALA A 78 10.01 -3.03 12.08
N GLY A 79 9.23 -4.12 12.05
CA GLY A 79 9.25 -5.11 10.97
C GLY A 79 8.70 -4.59 9.67
N ILE A 80 7.58 -3.89 9.75
CA ILE A 80 7.00 -3.15 8.62
C ILE A 80 8.03 -2.14 8.08
N ASP A 81 8.67 -1.35 8.94
CA ASP A 81 9.68 -0.36 8.53
C ASP A 81 10.93 -1.02 7.92
N ALA A 82 11.32 -2.20 8.41
CA ALA A 82 12.42 -2.99 7.88
C ALA A 82 12.09 -3.58 6.49
N LEU A 83 10.85 -4.05 6.26
CA LEU A 83 10.40 -4.45 4.92
C LEU A 83 10.47 -3.27 3.95
N TYR A 84 9.97 -2.08 4.34
CA TYR A 84 10.11 -0.83 3.58
C TYR A 84 11.56 -0.48 3.28
N SER A 85 12.42 -0.59 4.29
CA SER A 85 13.82 -0.26 4.15
C SER A 85 14.56 -1.21 3.22
N LEU A 86 14.21 -2.50 3.25
CA LEU A 86 14.73 -3.51 2.35
C LEU A 86 14.34 -3.21 0.89
N GLY A 87 13.05 -2.95 0.62
CA GLY A 87 12.60 -2.57 -0.72
C GLY A 87 13.26 -1.27 -1.21
N ARG A 88 13.42 -0.27 -0.33
CA ARG A 88 14.11 0.99 -0.65
C ARG A 88 15.57 0.78 -1.01
N SER A 89 16.27 -0.07 -0.26
CA SER A 89 17.69 -0.35 -0.46
C SER A 89 17.97 -0.88 -1.87
N LEU A 90 17.00 -1.58 -2.45
CA LEU A 90 17.03 -2.20 -3.78
C LEU A 90 16.45 -1.34 -4.90
N GLY A 91 15.91 -0.16 -4.56
CA GLY A 91 15.23 0.70 -5.53
C GLY A 91 13.80 0.28 -5.86
N LEU A 92 13.21 -0.65 -5.10
CA LEU A 92 11.89 -1.24 -5.32
C LEU A 92 10.83 -0.80 -4.30
N ASN A 93 11.06 0.33 -3.63
CA ASN A 93 10.36 0.78 -2.43
C ASN A 93 8.82 0.68 -2.47
N LYS A 94 8.22 0.89 -3.66
CA LYS A 94 6.76 0.87 -3.87
C LYS A 94 6.23 -0.40 -4.50
N ILE A 95 7.11 -1.26 -5.03
CA ILE A 95 6.74 -2.44 -5.82
C ILE A 95 6.54 -3.63 -4.88
N LEU A 96 7.51 -3.89 -4.00
CA LEU A 96 7.50 -5.11 -3.19
C LEU A 96 6.46 -5.13 -2.06
N ILE A 97 5.97 -3.96 -1.62
CA ILE A 97 5.29 -3.85 -0.33
C ILE A 97 3.82 -3.46 -0.48
N GLY A 98 2.97 -4.46 -0.30
CA GLY A 98 1.50 -4.40 -0.30
C GLY A 98 0.85 -4.08 1.05
N LEU A 99 1.62 -3.61 2.04
CA LEU A 99 1.11 -3.46 3.42
C LEU A 99 -0.08 -2.48 3.56
N ASN A 100 -0.25 -1.53 2.64
CA ASN A 100 -1.40 -0.61 2.67
C ASN A 100 -2.68 -1.25 2.08
N GLN A 101 -2.55 -2.36 1.36
CA GLN A 101 -3.64 -3.13 0.77
C GLN A 101 -4.18 -4.16 1.77
N ASN A 102 -3.31 -4.68 2.64
CA ASN A 102 -3.71 -5.57 3.72
C ASN A 102 -4.48 -4.80 4.81
N LYS A 103 -5.78 -5.09 4.96
CA LYS A 103 -6.69 -4.40 5.91
C LYS A 103 -6.20 -4.50 7.36
N VAL A 104 -5.70 -5.66 7.78
CA VAL A 104 -5.22 -5.91 9.14
C VAL A 104 -3.97 -5.08 9.44
N LEU A 105 -3.00 -5.06 8.52
CA LEU A 105 -1.76 -4.31 8.71
C LEU A 105 -1.95 -2.80 8.56
N LYS A 106 -2.97 -2.37 7.82
CA LYS A 106 -3.39 -0.98 7.78
C LYS A 106 -3.93 -0.51 9.14
N GLU A 107 -4.70 -1.34 9.82
CA GLU A 107 -5.18 -1.05 11.19
C GLU A 107 -4.02 -0.92 12.17
N ILE A 108 -2.98 -1.74 12.03
CA ILE A 108 -1.75 -1.65 12.84
C ILE A 108 -1.04 -0.31 12.65
N LYS A 109 -1.04 0.25 11.44
CA LYS A 109 -0.53 1.61 11.20
C LYS A 109 -1.33 2.68 11.93
N ARG A 110 -2.66 2.51 12.05
CA ARG A 110 -3.53 3.41 12.84
C ARG A 110 -3.19 3.30 14.32
N ILE A 111 -3.05 2.08 14.84
CA ILE A 111 -2.64 1.85 16.23
C ILE A 111 -1.30 2.53 16.52
N ARG A 112 -0.28 2.35 15.67
CA ARG A 112 1.03 3.02 15.81
C ARG A 112 0.90 4.52 15.95
N ASN A 113 0.17 5.14 15.02
CA ASN A 113 0.18 6.59 14.84
C ASN A 113 -0.73 7.30 15.84
N ASP A 114 -1.94 6.79 16.01
CA ASP A 114 -3.05 7.50 16.64
C ASP A 114 -3.33 6.97 18.05
N VAL A 115 -3.15 5.67 18.27
CA VAL A 115 -3.52 5.02 19.55
C VAL A 115 -2.33 4.97 20.51
N VAL A 116 -1.15 4.61 20.01
CA VAL A 116 0.06 4.50 20.84
C VAL A 116 0.92 5.75 20.71
N GLY A 117 1.08 6.28 19.50
CA GLY A 117 1.97 7.42 19.26
C GLY A 117 1.40 8.76 19.75
N HIS A 118 0.13 9.04 19.45
CA HIS A 118 -0.49 10.36 19.71
C HIS A 118 -1.91 10.22 20.32
N PRO A 119 -2.07 9.48 21.44
CA PRO A 119 -3.39 9.13 21.98
C PRO A 119 -4.19 10.31 22.47
N THR A 120 -3.55 11.30 23.09
CA THR A 120 -4.25 12.31 23.90
C THR A 120 -4.71 13.53 23.12
N TYR A 121 -4.14 13.76 21.93
CA TYR A 121 -4.46 14.91 21.10
C TYR A 121 -3.93 14.72 19.69
N ARG A 122 -4.85 14.49 18.74
CA ARG A 122 -4.54 14.29 17.33
C ARG A 122 -5.29 15.33 16.51
N TYR A 123 -4.54 16.10 15.72
CA TYR A 123 -5.11 16.81 14.59
C TYR A 123 -5.30 15.82 13.45
N TYR A 124 -6.55 15.58 13.08
CA TYR A 124 -6.85 15.01 11.78
C TYR A 124 -6.66 16.10 10.71
N ASP A 125 -6.39 15.71 9.46
CA ASP A 125 -5.98 16.60 8.35
C ASP A 125 -6.93 17.80 8.09
N ASN A 126 -8.08 17.85 8.75
CA ASN A 126 -9.14 18.85 8.63
C ASN A 126 -9.28 19.80 9.85
N ASN A 127 -8.32 19.82 10.77
CA ASN A 127 -8.42 20.50 12.08
C ASN A 127 -9.42 19.88 13.08
N THR A 128 -10.07 18.74 12.78
CA THR A 128 -10.81 17.97 13.81
C THR A 128 -9.80 17.48 14.82
N ILE A 129 -10.13 17.73 16.07
CA ILE A 129 -9.38 17.24 17.21
C ILE A 129 -10.04 15.95 17.65
N GLY A 130 -9.23 14.91 17.83
CA GLY A 130 -9.68 13.72 18.52
C GLY A 130 -8.60 13.09 19.35
N PHE A 131 -8.99 12.04 20.07
CA PHE A 131 -8.12 11.28 20.95
C PHE A 131 -8.54 9.81 20.95
N CYS A 132 -7.59 8.95 21.26
CA CYS A 132 -7.78 7.50 21.36
C CYS A 132 -7.53 7.05 22.80
N ILE A 133 -8.38 6.14 23.30
CA ILE A 133 -8.21 5.51 24.61
C ILE A 133 -8.09 4.00 24.42
N LEU A 134 -7.00 3.43 24.94
CA LEU A 134 -6.86 1.99 25.10
C LEU A 134 -7.70 1.51 26.29
N ASP A 135 -8.58 0.52 26.05
CA ASP A 135 -9.43 -0.06 27.09
C ASP A 135 -8.71 -1.26 27.73
N PHE A 136 -7.84 -0.95 28.69
CA PHE A 136 -7.04 -1.96 29.38
C PHE A 136 -7.86 -2.94 30.24
N GLU A 137 -9.11 -2.64 30.55
CA GLU A 137 -9.96 -3.56 31.32
C GLU A 137 -10.49 -4.69 30.45
N LYS A 138 -10.71 -4.43 29.17
CA LYS A 138 -11.18 -5.43 28.21
C LYS A 138 -10.07 -6.17 27.47
N MET A 139 -8.83 -5.68 27.52
CA MET A 139 -7.70 -6.35 26.87
C MET A 139 -7.47 -7.76 27.41
N THR A 140 -7.08 -8.64 26.50
CA THR A 140 -6.63 -10.00 26.80
C THR A 140 -5.22 -10.20 26.27
N GLU A 141 -4.63 -11.37 26.51
CA GLU A 141 -3.30 -11.74 26.05
C GLU A 141 -3.15 -11.62 24.53
N SER A 142 -4.24 -11.79 23.78
CA SER A 142 -4.27 -11.79 22.31
C SER A 142 -5.12 -10.66 21.70
N THR A 143 -5.75 -9.79 22.49
CA THR A 143 -6.72 -8.83 21.97
C THR A 143 -6.52 -7.42 22.51
N ILE A 144 -6.51 -6.45 21.59
CA ILE A 144 -6.45 -5.01 21.90
C ILE A 144 -7.85 -4.41 21.73
N PHE A 145 -8.28 -3.64 22.72
CA PHE A 145 -9.49 -2.84 22.65
C PHE A 145 -9.14 -1.36 22.74
N TYR A 146 -9.72 -0.55 21.85
CA TYR A 146 -9.54 0.89 21.90
C TYR A 146 -10.76 1.64 21.36
N SER A 147 -10.92 2.88 21.83
CA SER A 147 -12.00 3.78 21.46
C SER A 147 -11.43 5.06 20.85
N ILE A 148 -12.10 5.61 19.86
CA ILE A 148 -11.74 6.87 19.19
C ILE A 148 -12.85 7.89 19.46
N TYR A 149 -12.43 9.07 19.89
CA TYR A 149 -13.29 10.22 20.16
C TYR A 149 -12.91 11.36 19.22
N THR A 150 -13.89 12.02 18.64
CA THR A 150 -13.69 13.19 17.76
C THR A 150 -14.63 14.32 18.17
N ASP A 151 -14.17 15.56 18.12
CA ASP A 151 -14.96 16.77 18.43
C ASP A 151 -16.21 16.95 17.56
N ASP A 152 -16.20 16.36 16.37
CA ASP A 152 -17.23 16.46 15.35
C ASP A 152 -18.42 15.48 15.51
N SER A 153 -18.39 14.55 16.48
CA SER A 153 -19.48 13.58 16.70
C SER A 153 -19.55 13.09 18.15
N ASP A 154 -20.78 12.97 18.68
CA ASP A 154 -21.04 12.29 19.95
C ASP A 154 -20.83 10.76 19.87
N ASP A 155 -20.69 10.21 18.66
CA ASP A 155 -20.45 8.79 18.43
C ASP A 155 -19.00 8.39 18.74
N VAL A 156 -18.85 7.37 19.58
CA VAL A 156 -17.57 6.75 19.93
C VAL A 156 -17.33 5.52 19.05
N GLU A 157 -16.33 5.59 18.17
CA GLU A 157 -15.91 4.42 17.37
C GLU A 157 -15.11 3.47 18.28
N ARG A 158 -15.61 2.25 18.47
CA ARG A 158 -14.94 1.20 19.26
C ARG A 158 -14.35 0.15 18.35
N LYS A 159 -13.13 -0.29 18.66
CA LYS A 159 -12.37 -1.27 17.88
C LYS A 159 -11.84 -2.39 18.76
N THR A 160 -11.86 -3.59 18.18
CA THR A 160 -11.26 -4.80 18.72
C THR A 160 -10.28 -5.32 17.68
N VAL A 161 -9.05 -5.60 18.09
CA VAL A 161 -7.98 -6.08 17.20
C VAL A 161 -7.41 -7.38 17.75
N ASP A 162 -7.51 -8.44 16.96
CA ASP A 162 -6.92 -9.75 17.23
C ASP A 162 -5.44 -9.76 16.84
N MET A 163 -4.57 -9.93 17.84
CA MET A 163 -3.12 -9.93 17.63
C MET A 163 -2.61 -11.18 16.93
N ILE A 164 -3.32 -12.30 17.02
CA ILE A 164 -2.97 -13.51 16.28
C ILE A 164 -3.28 -13.33 14.79
N GLU A 165 -4.41 -12.71 14.45
CA GLU A 165 -4.73 -12.32 13.08
C GLU A 165 -3.67 -11.35 12.52
N VAL A 166 -3.25 -10.38 13.33
CA VAL A 166 -2.18 -9.43 12.99
C VAL A 166 -0.86 -10.13 12.73
N ILE A 167 -0.42 -11.02 13.62
CA ILE A 167 0.82 -11.79 13.46
C ILE A 167 0.76 -12.61 12.17
N ASN A 168 -0.33 -13.35 11.94
CA ASN A 168 -0.48 -14.17 10.75
C ASN A 168 -0.46 -13.34 9.46
N SER A 169 -1.14 -12.19 9.47
CA SER A 169 -1.15 -11.24 8.35
C SER A 169 0.25 -10.69 8.07
N TYR A 170 0.97 -10.30 9.12
CA TYR A 170 2.34 -9.80 9.02
C TYR A 170 3.30 -10.87 8.49
N LEU A 171 3.28 -12.07 9.06
CA LEU A 171 4.16 -13.16 8.65
C LEU A 171 3.92 -13.56 7.19
N LYS A 172 2.65 -13.64 6.75
CA LYS A 172 2.27 -13.93 5.36
C LYS A 172 2.81 -12.88 4.40
N GLU A 173 2.51 -11.60 4.65
CA GLU A 173 3.03 -10.49 3.83
C GLU A 173 4.55 -10.46 3.81
N SER A 174 5.18 -10.76 4.95
CA SER A 174 6.62 -10.79 5.06
C SER A 174 7.24 -11.94 4.26
N ILE A 175 6.64 -13.14 4.21
CA ILE A 175 7.13 -14.24 3.37
C ILE A 175 7.13 -13.81 1.90
N THR A 176 6.01 -13.25 1.43
CA THR A 176 5.89 -12.77 0.04
C THR A 176 7.00 -11.75 -0.25
N ASN A 177 7.17 -10.74 0.61
CA ASN A 177 8.20 -9.72 0.44
C ASN A 177 9.62 -10.30 0.39
N LEU A 178 9.97 -11.22 1.29
CA LEU A 178 11.29 -11.83 1.33
C LEU A 178 11.54 -12.71 0.11
N GLN A 179 10.54 -13.45 -0.35
CA GLN A 179 10.64 -14.26 -1.57
C GLN A 179 10.83 -13.38 -2.80
N SER A 180 9.99 -12.36 -2.99
CA SER A 180 10.09 -11.43 -4.11
C SER A 180 11.42 -10.66 -4.10
N THR A 181 11.90 -10.30 -2.91
CA THR A 181 13.23 -9.69 -2.74
C THR A 181 14.33 -10.65 -3.18
N SER A 182 14.30 -11.89 -2.69
CA SER A 182 15.29 -12.91 -3.04
C SER A 182 15.32 -13.17 -4.55
N ARG A 183 14.14 -13.29 -5.17
CA ARG A 183 13.98 -13.46 -6.62
C ARG A 183 14.52 -12.27 -7.39
N PHE A 184 14.24 -11.06 -6.95
CA PHE A 184 14.76 -9.86 -7.59
C PHE A 184 16.29 -9.76 -7.55
N LEU A 185 16.93 -10.18 -6.46
CA LEU A 185 18.40 -10.24 -6.41
C LEU A 185 18.94 -11.20 -7.48
N ASP A 186 18.28 -12.34 -7.71
CA ASP A 186 18.67 -13.29 -8.76
C ASP A 186 18.50 -12.69 -10.16
N LEU A 187 17.40 -11.96 -10.40
CA LEU A 187 17.13 -11.31 -11.68
C LEU A 187 18.21 -10.29 -12.05
N LYS A 188 18.65 -9.49 -11.08
CA LYS A 188 19.76 -8.55 -11.29
C LYS A 188 21.07 -9.23 -11.69
N LEU A 189 21.29 -10.49 -11.32
CA LEU A 189 22.50 -11.22 -11.70
C LEU A 189 22.39 -11.87 -13.08
N LYS A 190 21.19 -12.35 -13.45
CA LYS A 190 20.98 -13.15 -14.67
C LYS A 190 20.60 -12.33 -15.90
N ILE A 191 20.24 -11.05 -15.75
CA ILE A 191 19.67 -10.21 -16.83
C ILE A 191 18.57 -10.99 -17.58
N ASP A 192 17.66 -11.61 -16.83
CA ASP A 192 16.43 -12.15 -17.42
C ASP A 192 15.48 -10.98 -17.67
N THR A 193 15.40 -10.52 -18.92
CA THR A 193 14.42 -9.50 -19.30
C THR A 193 13.15 -10.19 -19.77
N VAL A 194 12.09 -10.06 -18.98
CA VAL A 194 10.73 -10.36 -19.45
C VAL A 194 10.19 -9.09 -20.07
N ASN A 195 9.54 -9.23 -21.22
CA ASN A 195 9.05 -8.09 -22.00
C ASN A 195 7.77 -7.45 -21.42
N LEU A 196 7.76 -7.16 -20.11
CA LEU A 196 6.64 -6.56 -19.39
C LEU A 196 6.40 -5.11 -19.83
N LEU A 197 7.46 -4.38 -20.17
CA LEU A 197 7.38 -2.98 -20.55
C LEU A 197 6.73 -2.80 -21.92
N ASP A 198 7.10 -3.59 -22.93
CA ASP A 198 6.45 -3.49 -24.25
C ASP A 198 4.99 -3.92 -24.18
N LEU A 199 4.65 -4.91 -23.34
CA LEU A 199 3.25 -5.28 -23.09
C LEU A 199 2.46 -4.12 -22.46
N ALA A 200 3.05 -3.39 -21.51
CA ALA A 200 2.40 -2.22 -20.90
C ALA A 200 2.25 -1.04 -21.88
N ILE A 201 3.22 -0.85 -22.78
CA ILE A 201 3.14 0.15 -23.87
C ILE A 201 2.04 -0.26 -24.85
N ALA A 202 1.99 -1.53 -25.26
CA ALA A 202 0.95 -2.05 -26.14
C ALA A 202 -0.44 -1.88 -25.51
N LEU A 203 -0.60 -2.21 -24.22
CA LEU A 203 -1.84 -1.98 -23.47
C LEU A 203 -2.25 -0.51 -23.49
N PHE A 204 -1.32 0.42 -23.28
CA PHE A 204 -1.60 1.86 -23.33
C PHE A 204 -2.02 2.32 -24.73
N ASN A 205 -1.32 1.88 -25.78
CA ASN A 205 -1.61 2.25 -27.16
C ASN A 205 -2.96 1.68 -27.62
N ASN A 206 -3.24 0.41 -27.30
CA ASN A 206 -4.51 -0.23 -27.61
C ASN A 206 -5.67 0.50 -26.91
N TYR A 207 -5.50 0.85 -25.64
CA TYR A 207 -6.52 1.60 -24.91
C TYR A 207 -6.69 3.03 -25.45
N SER A 208 -5.61 3.65 -25.92
CA SER A 208 -5.68 4.95 -26.63
C SER A 208 -6.48 4.87 -27.93
N ASN A 209 -6.53 3.69 -28.55
CA ASN A 209 -7.32 3.38 -29.73
C ASN A 209 -8.69 2.76 -29.38
N GLU A 210 -9.21 3.00 -28.18
CA GLU A 210 -10.52 2.49 -27.69
C GLU A 210 -10.61 0.95 -27.56
N VAL A 211 -9.47 0.25 -27.50
CA VAL A 211 -9.43 -1.21 -27.34
C VAL A 211 -9.10 -1.59 -25.89
N LYS A 212 -10.06 -2.23 -25.22
CA LYS A 212 -9.89 -2.85 -23.90
C LYS A 212 -9.10 -4.16 -24.01
N ASP A 213 -7.78 -4.06 -24.14
CA ASP A 213 -6.89 -5.20 -24.35
C ASP A 213 -6.68 -6.05 -23.08
N LYS A 214 -7.70 -6.86 -22.76
CA LYS A 214 -7.66 -7.83 -21.64
C LYS A 214 -6.58 -8.90 -21.83
N ILE A 215 -6.19 -9.20 -23.06
CA ILE A 215 -5.19 -10.24 -23.37
C ILE A 215 -3.81 -9.75 -22.92
N SER A 216 -3.40 -8.54 -23.33
CA SER A 216 -2.12 -7.98 -22.88
C SER A 216 -2.09 -7.78 -21.37
N LEU A 217 -3.20 -7.33 -20.77
CA LEU A 217 -3.31 -7.18 -19.31
C LEU A 217 -3.11 -8.51 -18.57
N GLY A 218 -3.76 -9.59 -19.04
CA GLY A 218 -3.58 -10.94 -18.51
C GLY A 218 -2.15 -11.46 -18.68
N LYS A 219 -1.53 -11.23 -19.85
CA LYS A 219 -0.11 -11.58 -20.08
C LYS A 219 0.84 -10.84 -19.15
N ILE A 220 0.61 -9.55 -18.88
CA ILE A 220 1.42 -8.79 -17.90
C ILE A 220 1.30 -9.44 -16.53
N LYS A 221 0.09 -9.80 -16.10
CA LYS A 221 -0.18 -10.48 -14.82
C LYS A 221 0.61 -11.78 -14.71
N GLU A 222 0.40 -12.71 -15.64
CA GLU A 222 1.05 -14.02 -15.65
C GLU A 222 2.58 -13.92 -15.68
N ASN A 223 3.10 -13.08 -16.56
CA ASN A 223 4.54 -12.87 -16.70
C ASN A 223 5.15 -12.26 -15.44
N TYR A 224 4.46 -11.31 -14.80
CA TYR A 224 4.93 -10.70 -13.55
C TYR A 224 4.89 -11.68 -12.38
N GLN A 225 3.81 -12.45 -12.23
CA GLN A 225 3.69 -13.49 -11.20
C GLN A 225 4.80 -14.53 -11.33
N LYS A 226 5.07 -14.99 -12.56
CA LYS A 226 6.15 -15.92 -12.85
C LYS A 226 7.53 -15.31 -12.60
N LEU A 227 7.73 -14.04 -12.99
CA LEU A 227 9.00 -13.34 -12.84
C LEU A 227 9.38 -13.17 -11.36
N MET A 228 8.42 -12.76 -10.53
CA MET A 228 8.63 -12.42 -9.13
C MET A 228 8.29 -13.54 -8.15
N GLU A 229 7.71 -14.64 -8.65
CA GLU A 229 7.17 -15.77 -7.87
C GLU A 229 6.17 -15.30 -6.80
N ILE A 230 5.21 -14.46 -7.22
CA ILE A 230 4.19 -13.87 -6.36
C ILE A 230 2.81 -14.39 -6.74
N ASP A 231 2.05 -14.79 -5.73
CA ASP A 231 0.63 -15.15 -5.85
C ASP A 231 -0.23 -14.43 -4.81
N ASN A 232 0.11 -13.18 -4.50
CA ASN A 232 -0.56 -12.37 -3.48
C ASN A 232 -1.24 -11.16 -4.11
N GLU A 233 -2.56 -11.06 -3.99
CA GLU A 233 -3.34 -9.93 -4.49
C GLU A 233 -3.01 -8.59 -3.82
N ASN A 234 -2.36 -8.59 -2.64
CA ASN A 234 -1.90 -7.37 -2.00
C ASN A 234 -0.67 -6.76 -2.70
N ASP A 235 -0.01 -7.50 -3.60
CA ASP A 235 1.06 -6.96 -4.42
C ASP A 235 0.55 -5.78 -5.24
N ARG A 236 1.34 -4.70 -5.29
CA ARG A 236 0.88 -3.44 -5.87
C ARG A 236 0.64 -3.53 -7.38
N ILE A 237 1.46 -4.30 -8.10
CA ILE A 237 1.32 -4.46 -9.56
C ILE A 237 0.09 -5.31 -9.83
N LEU A 238 -0.07 -6.44 -9.13
CA LEU A 238 -1.25 -7.30 -9.28
C LEU A 238 -2.54 -6.57 -8.92
N TRP A 239 -2.54 -5.81 -7.84
CA TRP A 239 -3.68 -5.00 -7.43
C TRP A 239 -4.07 -3.93 -8.46
N ARG A 240 -3.08 -3.26 -9.09
CA ARG A 240 -3.35 -2.32 -10.19
C ARG A 240 -3.97 -3.01 -11.40
N ILE A 241 -3.47 -4.20 -11.73
CA ILE A 241 -4.03 -5.00 -12.82
C ILE A 241 -5.51 -5.32 -12.52
N SER A 242 -5.82 -5.80 -11.32
CA SER A 242 -7.20 -6.07 -10.90
C SER A 242 -8.09 -4.82 -10.96
N ASN A 243 -7.58 -3.64 -10.58
CA ASN A 243 -8.33 -2.39 -10.71
C ASN A 243 -8.62 -2.03 -12.17
N ILE A 244 -7.65 -2.23 -13.08
CA ILE A 244 -7.85 -1.98 -14.52
C ILE A 244 -8.87 -2.98 -15.09
N GLU A 245 -8.75 -4.27 -14.76
CA GLU A 245 -9.70 -5.31 -15.17
C GLU A 245 -11.13 -4.98 -14.73
N TYR A 246 -11.29 -4.55 -13.47
CA TYR A 246 -12.56 -4.10 -12.93
C TYR A 246 -13.09 -2.90 -13.73
N MET A 247 -12.31 -1.83 -13.88
CA MET A 247 -12.77 -0.62 -14.57
C MET A 247 -13.05 -0.85 -16.06
N PHE A 248 -12.36 -1.77 -16.75
CA PHE A 248 -12.71 -2.17 -18.13
C PHE A 248 -14.16 -2.70 -18.24
N SER A 249 -14.66 -3.36 -17.19
CA SER A 249 -16.05 -3.85 -17.15
C SER A 249 -17.09 -2.75 -16.88
N LEU A 250 -16.65 -1.61 -16.32
CA LEU A 250 -17.49 -0.48 -15.89
C LEU A 250 -17.27 0.80 -16.70
N GLU A 251 -16.52 0.76 -17.79
CA GLU A 251 -16.27 1.96 -18.60
C GLU A 251 -17.56 2.40 -19.30
N GLU A 252 -18.30 3.26 -18.61
CA GLU A 252 -19.58 3.84 -19.03
C GLU A 252 -19.44 5.31 -19.46
N ASN A 253 -18.32 5.97 -19.10
CA ASN A 253 -18.12 7.41 -19.32
C ASN A 253 -16.63 7.82 -19.32
N ASP A 254 -16.39 9.07 -19.73
CA ASP A 254 -15.05 9.68 -19.82
C ASP A 254 -14.31 9.79 -18.49
N TYR A 255 -15.00 9.83 -17.35
CA TYR A 255 -14.36 9.85 -16.03
C TYR A 255 -13.70 8.50 -15.76
N VAL A 256 -14.45 7.40 -15.91
CA VAL A 256 -13.89 6.04 -15.74
C VAL A 256 -12.76 5.81 -16.73
N LYS A 257 -12.94 6.23 -17.98
CA LYS A 257 -11.89 6.14 -19.01
C LYS A 257 -10.59 6.81 -18.59
N ASN A 258 -10.69 8.00 -17.99
CA ASN A 258 -9.55 8.75 -17.46
C ASN A 258 -8.85 8.06 -16.29
N LEU A 259 -9.63 7.42 -15.41
CA LEU A 259 -9.09 6.66 -14.30
C LEU A 259 -8.33 5.42 -14.79
N ILE A 260 -8.82 4.75 -15.83
CA ILE A 260 -8.15 3.62 -16.48
C ILE A 260 -6.83 4.06 -17.11
N PHE A 261 -6.80 5.12 -17.92
CA PHE A 261 -5.55 5.65 -18.49
C PHE A 261 -4.49 5.91 -17.43
N LEU A 262 -4.92 6.51 -16.32
CA LEU A 262 -4.04 6.80 -15.22
C LEU A 262 -3.49 5.54 -14.55
N GLU A 263 -4.32 4.52 -14.32
CA GLU A 263 -3.88 3.27 -13.72
C GLU A 263 -2.96 2.47 -14.66
N ILE A 264 -3.22 2.45 -15.97
CA ILE A 264 -2.30 1.88 -16.97
C ILE A 264 -0.95 2.62 -16.94
N LYS A 265 -0.97 3.96 -16.89
CA LYS A 265 0.26 4.76 -16.80
C LYS A 265 1.06 4.44 -15.53
N LYS A 266 0.39 4.30 -14.38
CA LYS A 266 1.08 3.94 -13.13
C LYS A 266 1.59 2.50 -13.13
N LEU A 267 0.88 1.58 -13.79
CA LEU A 267 1.34 0.20 -14.02
C LEU A 267 2.64 0.24 -14.85
N TYR A 268 2.63 0.93 -15.99
CA TYR A 268 3.81 1.16 -16.83
C TYR A 268 4.98 1.72 -16.03
N GLU A 269 4.76 2.77 -15.21
CA GLU A 269 5.83 3.37 -14.40
C GLU A 269 6.40 2.39 -13.36
N SER A 270 5.56 1.52 -12.79
CA SER A 270 6.00 0.52 -11.83
C SER A 270 6.85 -0.57 -12.50
N LEU A 271 6.46 -0.99 -13.70
CA LEU A 271 7.20 -1.97 -14.51
C LEU A 271 8.51 -1.38 -15.05
N TYR A 272 8.50 -0.12 -15.48
CA TYR A 272 9.70 0.60 -15.89
C TYR A 272 10.71 0.70 -14.74
N GLU A 273 10.26 1.04 -13.53
CA GLU A 273 11.15 1.12 -12.36
C GLU A 273 11.78 -0.23 -12.02
N LEU A 274 11.01 -1.32 -12.12
CA LEU A 274 11.51 -2.69 -11.97
C LEU A 274 12.59 -3.01 -13.01
N GLU A 275 12.26 -2.82 -14.30
CA GLU A 275 13.15 -3.14 -15.40
C GLU A 275 14.43 -2.30 -15.34
N ARG A 276 14.33 -1.00 -15.06
CA ARG A 276 15.50 -0.13 -14.91
C ARG A 276 16.48 -0.60 -13.83
N GLN A 277 16.01 -1.28 -12.78
CA GLN A 277 16.93 -1.81 -11.77
C GLN A 277 17.71 -3.05 -12.26
N VAL A 278 17.20 -3.76 -13.27
CA VAL A 278 17.80 -4.99 -13.83
C VAL A 278 18.54 -4.69 -15.14
N ASN A 279 18.02 -3.75 -15.94
CA ASN A 279 18.53 -3.30 -17.22
C ASN A 279 18.70 -1.77 -17.22
N SER A 280 19.94 -1.29 -17.09
CA SER A 280 20.23 0.15 -17.06
C SER A 280 19.95 0.87 -18.39
N GLN A 281 19.82 0.13 -19.50
CA GLN A 281 19.50 0.68 -20.82
C GLN A 281 18.00 0.82 -21.09
N ALA A 282 17.14 0.41 -20.15
CA ALA A 282 15.68 0.54 -20.28
C ALA A 282 15.29 2.01 -20.49
N ARG A 283 14.60 2.29 -21.60
CA ARG A 283 14.19 3.64 -21.98
C ARG A 283 12.77 3.94 -21.51
N LYS A 284 12.60 5.09 -20.86
CA LYS A 284 11.27 5.58 -20.48
C LYS A 284 10.61 6.22 -21.71
N GLN A 285 9.41 5.77 -22.04
CA GLN A 285 8.52 6.41 -22.99
C GLN A 285 7.58 7.36 -22.25
N SER A 286 7.25 8.48 -22.89
CA SER A 286 6.28 9.43 -22.36
C SER A 286 4.88 8.99 -22.75
N LEU A 287 4.12 8.47 -21.78
CA LEU A 287 2.71 8.14 -21.96
C LEU A 287 1.86 9.40 -21.67
N VAL A 288 1.32 9.99 -22.73
CA VAL A 288 0.50 11.19 -22.70
C VAL A 288 -0.92 10.83 -23.11
N PHE A 289 -1.89 11.24 -22.30
CA PHE A 289 -3.31 11.13 -22.64
C PHE A 289 -3.99 12.46 -22.29
N ASP A 290 -4.97 12.85 -23.09
CA ASP A 290 -5.76 14.04 -22.83
C ASP A 290 -6.77 13.73 -21.73
N GLY A 291 -6.54 14.34 -20.57
CA GLY A 291 -7.40 14.09 -19.42
C GLY A 291 -8.75 14.80 -19.53
N ASN A 292 -9.79 14.24 -18.90
CA ASN A 292 -11.12 14.83 -18.81
C ASN A 292 -11.02 16.27 -18.26
N PRO A 293 -11.59 17.28 -18.96
CA PRO A 293 -11.44 18.68 -18.59
C PRO A 293 -11.95 19.02 -17.18
N GLU A 294 -13.05 18.41 -16.73
CA GLU A 294 -13.62 18.65 -15.39
C GLU A 294 -12.71 18.09 -14.30
N LEU A 295 -12.21 16.85 -14.45
CA LEU A 295 -11.26 16.25 -13.51
C LEU A 295 -9.95 17.04 -13.44
N ASN A 296 -9.38 17.41 -14.58
CA ASN A 296 -8.17 18.22 -14.64
C ASN A 296 -8.36 19.61 -14.00
N ARG A 297 -9.54 20.22 -14.18
CA ARG A 297 -9.86 21.49 -13.55
C ARG A 297 -10.03 21.33 -12.04
N LEU A 298 -10.74 20.31 -11.57
CA LEU A 298 -10.90 20.03 -10.14
C LEU A 298 -9.53 19.85 -9.45
N LYS A 299 -8.68 19.03 -10.03
CA LYS A 299 -7.31 18.80 -9.54
C LYS A 299 -6.52 20.11 -9.40
N ARG A 300 -6.60 21.00 -10.40
CA ARG A 300 -5.94 22.32 -10.35
C ARG A 300 -6.52 23.21 -9.26
N ASP A 301 -7.84 23.28 -9.14
CA ASP A 301 -8.52 24.15 -8.17
C ASP A 301 -8.23 23.70 -6.73
N LEU A 302 -8.28 22.39 -6.44
CA LEU A 302 -7.93 21.85 -5.11
C LEU A 302 -6.48 22.19 -4.71
N ARG A 303 -5.54 22.10 -5.66
CA ARG A 303 -4.13 22.48 -5.43
C ARG A 303 -3.96 23.97 -5.22
N LYS A 304 -4.58 24.80 -6.07
CA LYS A 304 -4.50 26.26 -5.99
C LYS A 304 -5.04 26.78 -4.65
N HIS A 305 -6.14 26.20 -4.19
CA HIS A 305 -6.78 26.59 -2.94
C HIS A 305 -6.19 25.92 -1.70
N LYS A 306 -5.13 25.10 -1.86
CA LYS A 306 -4.50 24.34 -0.77
C LYS A 306 -5.55 23.66 0.11
N ASP A 307 -6.52 22.96 -0.50
CA ASP A 307 -7.55 22.26 0.27
C ASP A 307 -6.85 21.34 1.28
N LYS A 308 -7.04 21.63 2.57
CA LYS A 308 -6.39 20.90 3.67
C LYS A 308 -6.77 19.41 3.63
N ASN A 309 -7.95 19.10 3.09
CA ASN A 309 -8.46 17.74 2.97
C ASN A 309 -7.95 16.98 1.74
N TYR A 310 -7.07 17.60 0.93
CA TYR A 310 -6.59 16.99 -0.31
C TYR A 310 -5.94 15.62 -0.11
N ASN A 311 -5.26 15.40 1.02
CA ASN A 311 -4.67 14.10 1.36
C ASN A 311 -5.73 13.04 1.71
N LEU A 312 -6.85 13.46 2.30
CA LEU A 312 -7.93 12.58 2.74
C LEU A 312 -8.72 12.02 1.56
N TYR A 313 -8.90 12.77 0.46
CA TYR A 313 -9.57 12.25 -0.74
C TYR A 313 -8.84 11.07 -1.39
N ASN A 314 -7.59 10.80 -1.01
CA ASN A 314 -6.79 9.69 -1.52
C ASN A 314 -6.77 8.47 -0.58
N ASP A 315 -7.45 8.51 0.57
CA ASP A 315 -7.57 7.37 1.48
C ASP A 315 -9.02 7.01 1.73
N TYR A 316 -9.59 6.20 0.81
CA TYR A 316 -11.01 5.82 0.85
C TYR A 316 -11.43 5.04 2.10
N THR A 317 -10.47 4.48 2.85
CA THR A 317 -10.76 3.77 4.10
C THR A 317 -10.60 4.66 5.34
N HIS A 318 -10.25 5.94 5.18
CA HIS A 318 -10.19 6.84 6.32
C HIS A 318 -11.61 6.98 6.91
N PRO A 319 -11.80 6.93 8.25
CA PRO A 319 -13.14 6.96 8.86
C PRO A 319 -13.98 8.16 8.40
N LEU A 320 -13.33 9.31 8.21
CA LEU A 320 -13.96 10.55 7.76
C LEU A 320 -14.05 10.70 6.22
N TYR A 321 -13.56 9.75 5.44
CA TYR A 321 -13.48 9.85 3.97
C TYR A 321 -14.83 10.21 3.32
N LEU A 322 -15.88 9.43 3.62
CA LEU A 322 -17.20 9.63 3.03
C LEU A 322 -17.82 10.97 3.44
N LYS A 323 -17.61 11.41 4.68
CA LYS A 323 -18.06 12.73 5.17
C LYS A 323 -17.45 13.85 4.31
N PHE A 324 -16.14 13.79 4.05
CA PHE A 324 -15.46 14.81 3.24
C PHE A 324 -15.83 14.75 1.78
N LEU A 325 -15.92 13.55 1.20
CA LEU A 325 -16.29 13.41 -0.19
C LEU A 325 -17.71 13.94 -0.44
N LYS A 326 -18.65 13.68 0.47
CA LYS A 326 -20.01 14.29 0.43
C LYS A 326 -19.96 15.82 0.52
N SER A 327 -19.10 16.37 1.38
CA SER A 327 -18.89 17.84 1.48
C SER A 327 -18.32 18.42 0.18
N LEU A 328 -17.33 17.76 -0.42
CA LEU A 328 -16.78 18.13 -1.72
C LEU A 328 -17.86 18.10 -2.81
N ILE A 329 -18.63 17.01 -2.91
CA ILE A 329 -19.73 16.88 -3.89
C ILE A 329 -20.74 18.02 -3.73
N LYS A 330 -21.13 18.37 -2.49
CA LYS A 330 -22.04 19.49 -2.22
C LYS A 330 -21.48 20.84 -2.70
N LYS A 331 -20.16 21.05 -2.60
CA LYS A 331 -19.50 22.25 -3.14
C LYS A 331 -19.51 22.23 -4.67
N LEU A 332 -19.10 21.11 -5.28
CA LEU A 332 -19.03 20.95 -6.73
C LEU A 332 -20.39 21.12 -7.40
N LYS A 333 -21.47 20.62 -6.79
CA LYS A 333 -22.86 20.81 -7.27
C LYS A 333 -23.27 22.26 -7.45
N LYS A 334 -22.74 23.18 -6.64
CA LYS A 334 -23.06 24.62 -6.73
C LYS A 334 -22.36 25.28 -7.91
N GLU A 335 -21.34 24.65 -8.47
CA GLU A 335 -20.53 25.18 -9.55
C GLU A 335 -20.92 24.49 -10.86
N LYS A 336 -21.59 25.22 -11.77
CA LYS A 336 -22.06 24.70 -13.08
C LYS A 336 -20.97 23.93 -13.85
N LYS A 337 -19.71 24.36 -13.70
CA LYS A 337 -18.52 23.75 -14.34
C LYS A 337 -18.11 22.36 -13.83
N TYR A 338 -18.72 21.87 -12.75
CA TYR A 338 -18.48 20.55 -12.14
C TYR A 338 -19.76 19.74 -11.94
N TYR A 339 -20.88 20.18 -12.53
CA TYR A 339 -22.18 19.58 -12.25
C TYR A 339 -22.21 18.10 -12.60
N ASN A 340 -21.74 17.73 -13.80
CA ASN A 340 -21.70 16.33 -14.25
C ASN A 340 -20.75 15.48 -13.39
N LEU A 341 -19.55 15.99 -13.08
CA LEU A 341 -18.61 15.33 -12.19
C LEU A 341 -19.22 15.10 -10.80
N SER A 342 -19.97 16.07 -10.28
CA SER A 342 -20.61 15.96 -8.97
C SER A 342 -21.70 14.89 -8.93
N LEU A 343 -22.50 14.75 -10.01
CA LEU A 343 -23.51 13.70 -10.13
C LEU A 343 -22.86 12.32 -10.24
N TRP A 344 -21.80 12.19 -11.05
CA TRP A 344 -21.05 10.94 -11.16
C TRP A 344 -20.40 10.54 -9.82
N LEU A 345 -19.79 11.48 -9.10
CA LEU A 345 -19.23 11.24 -7.77
C LEU A 345 -20.30 10.81 -6.76
N GLU A 346 -21.51 11.36 -6.85
CA GLU A 346 -22.61 10.95 -5.98
C GLU A 346 -23.07 9.52 -6.25
N LYS A 347 -23.15 9.12 -7.53
CA LYS A 347 -23.45 7.75 -7.94
C LYS A 347 -22.45 6.77 -7.32
N ILE A 348 -21.14 6.96 -7.55
CA ILE A 348 -20.11 6.03 -7.04
C ILE A 348 -20.07 5.97 -5.50
N VAL A 349 -20.40 7.07 -4.81
CA VAL A 349 -20.50 7.10 -3.35
C VAL A 349 -21.72 6.33 -2.87
N SER A 350 -22.86 6.46 -3.55
CA SER A 350 -24.09 5.73 -3.21
C SER A 350 -23.95 4.22 -3.43
N GLU A 351 -23.22 3.82 -4.46
CA GLU A 351 -22.91 2.42 -4.79
C GLU A 351 -21.77 1.85 -3.93
N ASN A 352 -21.08 2.71 -3.17
CA ASN A 352 -19.91 2.35 -2.36
C ASN A 352 -18.81 1.65 -3.19
N ASP A 353 -18.57 2.12 -4.43
CA ASP A 353 -17.57 1.54 -5.33
C ASP A 353 -16.15 1.92 -4.87
N GLN A 354 -15.54 1.04 -4.08
CA GLN A 354 -14.22 1.27 -3.49
C GLN A 354 -13.11 1.41 -4.53
N VAL A 355 -13.22 0.77 -5.69
CA VAL A 355 -12.19 0.81 -6.74
C VAL A 355 -12.22 2.17 -7.43
N LEU A 356 -13.42 2.64 -7.82
CA LEU A 356 -13.57 3.96 -8.43
C LEU A 356 -13.26 5.09 -7.45
N LEU A 357 -13.67 4.97 -6.18
CA LEU A 357 -13.33 5.93 -5.12
C LEU A 357 -11.82 6.02 -4.88
N TYR A 358 -11.12 4.87 -4.85
CA TYR A 358 -9.66 4.85 -4.81
C TYR A 358 -9.06 5.54 -6.03
N ALA A 359 -9.49 5.13 -7.24
CA ALA A 359 -8.88 5.59 -8.47
C ALA A 359 -9.08 7.11 -8.65
N PHE A 360 -10.25 7.63 -8.28
CA PHE A 360 -10.54 9.07 -8.22
C PHE A 360 -9.58 9.80 -7.26
N GLY A 361 -9.45 9.33 -6.02
CA GLY A 361 -8.52 9.91 -5.05
C GLY A 361 -7.06 9.90 -5.55
N SER A 362 -6.67 8.78 -6.17
CA SER A 362 -5.37 8.57 -6.77
C SER A 362 -5.14 9.50 -7.97
N TYR A 363 -6.19 9.85 -8.73
CA TYR A 363 -6.15 10.81 -9.82
C TYR A 363 -5.88 12.24 -9.34
N LEU A 364 -6.57 12.67 -8.29
CA LEU A 364 -6.35 14.00 -7.73
C LEU A 364 -4.89 14.18 -7.33
N LYS A 365 -4.30 13.16 -6.68
CA LYS A 365 -2.92 13.21 -6.17
C LYS A 365 -1.83 13.07 -7.24
N TYR A 366 -2.08 12.31 -8.30
CA TYR A 366 -1.05 11.99 -9.30
C TYR A 366 -0.50 13.27 -9.95
N ASN A 367 0.80 13.37 -10.20
CA ASN A 367 1.41 14.55 -10.82
C ASN A 367 1.52 14.37 -12.32
#